data_AF-A0A2A2QEG8-F1
#
_entry.id   AF-A0A2A2QEG8-F1
#
_cell.length_a   1.000
_cell.length_b   1.000
_cell.length_c   1.000
_cell.angle_alpha   90.00
_cell.angle_beta   90.00
_cell.angle_gamma   90.00
#
_symmetry.space_group_name_H-M   'P 1'
#
loop_
_entity.id
_entity.type
_entity.pdbx_description
1 polymer ?
#
loop_
_entity_poly.entity_id
_entity_poly.type
_entity_poly.pdbx_seq_one_letter_code
_entity_poly.pdbx_strand_id
1 'polypeptide(L)'
;MTATAQDCARMVTALADLADQESAALRAGDYAGAAEIQGRCAPLLEFLSVHAESIRGRAELTGQLRQIRAQRNESSAQLEARIEAARTELGTMQSSRRRLNQIAPAYGHANAAPRRQLSAVG
;
A
#
# COMPACT_ATOMS: atom_id res chain seq x y z
N MET A 1 -22.07 19.45 20.51
CA MET A 1 -21.00 19.80 21.48
C MET A 1 -19.93 20.57 20.71
N THR A 2 -19.58 21.78 21.13
CA THR A 2 -18.52 22.58 20.48
C THR A 2 -17.16 22.10 20.96
N ALA A 3 -16.35 21.49 20.08
CA ALA A 3 -14.96 21.17 20.40
C ALA A 3 -14.15 22.45 20.60
N THR A 4 -13.22 22.44 21.55
CA THR A 4 -12.39 23.61 21.80
C THR A 4 -11.30 23.75 20.74
N ALA A 5 -10.83 24.97 20.61
CA ALA A 5 -9.56 25.36 20.01
C ALA A 5 -8.42 24.35 20.25
N GLN A 6 -8.28 23.94 21.52
CA GLN A 6 -7.21 23.10 22.01
C GLN A 6 -7.41 21.65 21.59
N ASP A 7 -8.65 21.18 21.54
CA ASP A 7 -8.97 19.82 21.09
C ASP A 7 -8.63 19.65 19.62
N CYS A 8 -8.99 20.63 18.78
CA CYS A 8 -8.62 20.63 17.37
C CYS A 8 -7.09 20.61 17.19
N ALA A 9 -6.35 21.41 17.96
CA ALA A 9 -4.89 21.42 17.91
C ALA A 9 -4.29 20.05 18.29
N ARG A 10 -4.76 19.44 19.39
CA ARG A 10 -4.33 18.11 19.82
C ARG A 10 -4.59 17.03 18.77
N MET A 11 -5.76 17.08 18.11
CA MET A 11 -6.10 16.12 17.07
C MET A 11 -5.23 16.30 15.81
N VAL A 12 -4.89 17.54 15.43
CA VAL A 12 -3.97 17.80 14.33
C VAL A 12 -2.56 17.32 14.67
N THR A 13 -2.07 17.55 15.90
CA THR A 13 -0.76 17.04 16.34
C THR A 13 -0.73 15.51 16.33
N ALA A 14 -1.75 14.85 16.89
CA ALA A 14 -1.84 13.39 16.85
C ALA A 14 -1.87 12.85 15.42
N LEU A 15 -2.54 13.55 14.50
CA LEU A 15 -2.57 13.18 13.09
C LEU A 15 -1.19 13.33 12.43
N ALA A 16 -0.42 14.37 12.79
CA ALA A 16 0.95 14.56 12.32
C ALA A 16 1.86 13.40 12.79
N ASP A 17 1.79 13.05 14.07
CA ASP A 17 2.57 11.93 14.64
C ASP A 17 2.26 10.60 13.94
N LEU A 18 0.98 10.36 13.63
CA LEU A 18 0.58 9.16 12.88
C LEU A 18 1.05 9.21 11.42
N ALA A 19 1.08 10.38 10.78
CA ALA A 19 1.61 10.52 9.41
C ALA A 19 3.12 10.26 9.36
N ASP A 20 3.87 10.67 10.39
CA ASP A 20 5.30 10.36 10.51
C ASP A 20 5.55 8.87 10.77
N GLN A 21 4.74 8.24 11.61
CA GLN A 21 4.77 6.78 11.82
C GLN A 21 4.44 6.02 10.52
N GLU A 22 3.43 6.46 9.77
CA GLU A 22 3.06 5.91 8.47
C GLU A 22 4.25 5.98 7.49
N SER A 23 4.87 7.17 7.37
CA SER A 23 6.06 7.34 6.52
C SER A 23 7.22 6.45 6.94
N ALA A 24 7.45 6.26 8.24
CA ALA A 24 8.49 5.38 8.75
C ALA A 24 8.21 3.91 8.41
N ALA A 25 6.98 3.44 8.60
CA ALA A 25 6.56 2.08 8.25
C ALA A 25 6.73 1.81 6.74
N LEU A 26 6.32 2.75 5.89
CA LEU A 26 6.48 2.64 4.44
C LEU A 26 7.95 2.59 3.99
N ARG A 27 8.83 3.35 4.65
CA ARG A 27 10.28 3.30 4.42
C ARG A 27 10.89 1.96 4.86
N ALA A 28 10.37 1.37 5.94
CA ALA A 28 10.77 0.05 6.41
C ALA A 28 10.19 -1.12 5.58
N GLY A 29 9.27 -0.84 4.66
CA GLY A 29 8.56 -1.88 3.89
C GLY A 29 7.46 -2.59 4.69
N ASP A 30 7.11 -2.07 5.87
CA ASP A 30 6.01 -2.58 6.69
C ASP A 30 4.67 -1.99 6.22
N TYR A 31 4.17 -2.55 5.11
CA TYR A 31 2.90 -2.10 4.52
C TYR A 31 1.68 -2.47 5.38
N ALA A 32 1.76 -3.54 6.17
CA ALA A 32 0.70 -3.95 7.07
C ALA A 32 0.57 -2.94 8.23
N GLY A 33 1.69 -2.60 8.88
CA GLY A 33 1.72 -1.56 9.91
C GLY A 33 1.27 -0.19 9.39
N ALA A 34 1.67 0.18 8.16
CA ALA A 34 1.19 1.41 7.54
C ALA A 34 -0.34 1.44 7.35
N ALA A 35 -0.95 0.31 6.96
CA ALA A 35 -2.41 0.20 6.83
C ALA A 35 -3.13 0.29 8.19
N GLU A 36 -2.58 -0.32 9.24
CA GLU A 36 -3.12 -0.18 10.60
C GLU A 36 -3.07 1.27 11.09
N ILE A 37 -1.97 1.98 10.82
CA ILE A 37 -1.83 3.40 11.14
C ILE A 37 -2.87 4.24 10.39
N GLN A 38 -3.14 3.95 9.11
CA GLN A 38 -4.23 4.61 8.38
C GLN A 38 -5.59 4.37 9.03
N GLY A 39 -5.87 3.14 9.48
CA GLY A 39 -7.09 2.83 10.23
C GLY A 39 -7.26 3.70 11.47
N ARG A 40 -6.17 3.96 12.20
CA ARG A 40 -6.16 4.85 13.38
C ARG A 40 -6.35 6.33 13.03
N CYS A 41 -6.02 6.74 11.81
CA CYS A 41 -6.22 8.12 11.35
C CYS A 41 -7.67 8.43 11.01
N ALA A 42 -8.47 7.44 10.61
CA ALA A 42 -9.86 7.62 10.21
C ALA A 42 -10.72 8.38 11.24
N PRO A 43 -10.78 7.99 12.54
CA PRO A 43 -11.58 8.71 13.52
C PRO A 43 -11.07 10.15 13.79
N LEU A 44 -9.77 10.40 13.65
CA LEU A 44 -9.22 11.76 13.80
C LEU A 44 -9.64 12.66 12.64
N LEU A 45 -9.59 12.14 11.42
CA LEU A 45 -10.05 12.86 10.23
C LEU A 45 -11.55 13.13 10.28
N GLU A 46 -12.33 12.17 10.76
CA GLU A 46 -13.76 12.34 10.97
C GLU A 46 -14.03 13.48 11.97
N PHE A 47 -13.38 13.46 13.14
CA PHE A 47 -13.49 14.54 14.12
C PHE A 47 -13.12 15.91 13.53
N LEU A 48 -11.97 16.00 12.85
CA LEU A 48 -11.50 17.25 12.25
C LEU A 48 -12.43 17.76 11.15
N SER A 49 -13.10 16.86 10.42
CA SER A 49 -14.08 17.22 9.39
C SER A 49 -15.35 17.85 9.99
N VAL A 50 -15.83 17.32 11.11
CA VAL A 50 -16.99 17.86 11.84
C VAL A 50 -16.68 19.24 12.42
N HIS A 51 -15.43 19.47 12.82
CA HIS A 51 -14.97 20.73 13.43
C HIS A 51 -14.19 21.64 12.47
N ALA A 52 -14.35 21.46 11.16
CA ALA A 52 -13.58 22.19 10.14
C ALA A 52 -13.68 23.72 10.27
N GLU A 53 -14.84 24.26 10.63
CA GLU A 53 -15.01 25.71 10.84
C GLU A 53 -14.18 26.25 12.01
N SER A 54 -13.97 25.45 13.06
CA SER A 54 -13.10 25.82 14.19
C SER A 54 -11.61 25.84 13.81
N ILE A 55 -11.24 25.18 12.71
CA ILE A 55 -9.88 25.10 12.16
C ILE A 55 -9.63 26.20 11.12
N ARG A 56 -10.64 26.52 10.28
CA ARG A 56 -10.50 27.43 9.11
C ARG A 56 -9.92 28.80 9.46
N GLY A 57 -10.23 29.34 10.63
CA GLY A 57 -9.69 30.62 11.11
C GLY A 57 -8.24 30.57 11.65
N ARG A 58 -7.61 29.40 11.66
CA ARG A 58 -6.30 29.17 12.28
C ARG A 58 -5.27 28.78 11.24
N ALA A 59 -4.43 29.75 10.86
CA ALA A 59 -3.42 29.57 9.82
C ALA A 59 -2.45 28.42 10.13
N GLU A 60 -2.02 28.29 11.39
CA GLU A 60 -1.07 27.24 11.82
C GLU A 60 -1.64 25.83 11.63
N LEU A 61 -2.84 25.55 12.15
CA LEU A 61 -3.48 24.24 12.00
C LEU A 61 -3.77 23.91 10.53
N THR A 62 -4.17 24.91 9.76
CA THR A 62 -4.41 24.75 8.32
C THR A 62 -3.09 24.48 7.57
N GLY A 63 -1.99 25.07 8.01
CA GLY A 63 -0.64 24.81 7.48
C GLY A 63 -0.19 23.38 7.76
N GLN A 64 -0.34 22.93 9.01
CA GLN A 64 -0.01 21.55 9.41
C GLN A 64 -0.83 20.52 8.63
N LEU A 65 -2.13 20.72 8.48
CA LEU A 65 -2.99 19.82 7.69
C LEU A 65 -2.57 19.76 6.21
N ARG A 66 -2.12 20.88 5.63
CA ARG A 66 -1.57 20.89 4.26
C ARG A 66 -0.27 20.09 4.17
N GLN A 67 0.61 20.21 5.16
CA GLN A 67 1.86 19.45 5.20
C GLN A 67 1.59 17.94 5.31
N ILE A 68 0.71 17.53 6.23
CA ILE A 68 0.29 16.13 6.40
C ILE A 68 -0.27 15.59 5.07
N ARG A 69 -1.12 16.36 4.40
CA ARG A 69 -1.68 15.99 3.10
C ARG A 69 -0.59 15.83 2.03
N ALA A 70 0.37 16.77 1.96
CA ALA A 70 1.46 16.69 1.00
C ALA A 70 2.32 15.43 1.20
N GLN A 71 2.68 15.13 2.45
CA GLN A 71 3.44 13.92 2.82
C GLN A 71 2.71 12.63 2.43
N ARG A 72 1.40 12.56 2.66
CA ARG A 72 0.59 11.39 2.26
C ARG A 72 0.44 11.24 0.76
N ASN A 73 0.29 12.35 0.04
CA ASN A 73 0.25 12.34 -1.43
C ASN A 73 1.57 11.82 -2.00
N GLU A 74 2.71 12.26 -1.46
CA GLU A 74 4.03 11.77 -1.86
C GLU A 74 4.16 10.28 -1.59
N SER A 75 3.76 9.82 -0.40
CA SER A 75 3.76 8.41 -0.03
C SER A 75 2.89 7.56 -0.97
N SER A 76 1.71 8.07 -1.35
CA SER A 76 0.80 7.41 -2.29
C SER A 76 1.43 7.29 -3.68
N ALA A 77 2.04 8.36 -4.19
CA ALA A 77 2.73 8.35 -5.49
C ALA A 77 3.91 7.35 -5.50
N GLN A 78 4.67 7.26 -4.40
CA GLN A 78 5.75 6.29 -4.26
C GLN A 78 5.23 4.85 -4.27
N LEU A 79 4.12 4.57 -3.58
CA LEU A 79 3.48 3.26 -3.58
C LEU A 79 2.96 2.86 -4.96
N GLU A 80 2.30 3.79 -5.67
CA GLU A 80 1.84 3.56 -7.05
C GLU A 80 3.00 3.20 -7.98
N ALA A 81 4.10 3.96 -7.92
CA ALA A 81 5.31 3.66 -8.68
C ALA A 81 5.90 2.28 -8.34
N ARG A 82 5.91 1.88 -7.06
CA ARG A 82 6.37 0.56 -6.62
C ARG A 82 5.48 -0.57 -7.13
N ILE A 83 4.16 -0.39 -7.08
CA ILE A 83 3.19 -1.36 -7.61
C ILE A 83 3.41 -1.56 -9.11
N GLU A 84 3.62 -0.48 -9.87
CA GLU A 84 3.83 -0.56 -11.31
C GLU A 84 5.16 -1.23 -11.67
N ALA A 85 6.23 -0.91 -10.92
CA ALA A 85 7.51 -1.60 -11.06
C ALA A 85 7.37 -3.11 -10.78
N ALA A 86 6.68 -3.49 -9.71
CA ALA A 86 6.45 -4.89 -9.35
C ALA A 86 5.63 -5.64 -10.42
N ARG A 87 4.61 -5.00 -10.99
CA ARG A 87 3.83 -5.58 -12.11
C ARG A 87 4.68 -5.81 -13.35
N THR A 88 5.53 -4.86 -13.69
CA THR A 88 6.47 -4.97 -14.81
C THR A 88 7.42 -6.15 -14.59
N GLU A 89 8.00 -6.26 -13.40
CA GLU A 89 8.90 -7.36 -13.03
C GLU A 89 8.19 -8.71 -13.14
N LEU A 90 6.99 -8.86 -12.57
CA LEU A 90 6.19 -10.09 -12.70
C LEU A 90 5.89 -10.44 -14.17
N GLY A 91 5.57 -9.46 -15.01
CA GLY A 91 5.35 -9.67 -16.44
C GLY A 91 6.59 -10.21 -17.16
N THR A 92 7.78 -9.68 -16.83
CA THR A 92 9.04 -10.18 -17.39
C THR A 92 9.37 -11.59 -16.92
N MET A 93 9.17 -11.89 -15.63
CA MET A 93 9.37 -13.23 -15.07
C MET A 93 8.45 -14.26 -15.70
N GLN A 94 7.16 -13.93 -15.88
CA GLN A 94 6.20 -14.81 -16.54
C GLN A 94 6.58 -15.08 -17.99
N SER A 95 7.02 -14.05 -18.72
CA SER A 95 7.49 -14.19 -20.12
C SER A 95 8.72 -15.09 -20.20
N SER A 96 9.68 -14.92 -19.29
CA SER A 96 10.86 -15.80 -19.18
C SER A 96 10.47 -17.24 -18.87
N ARG A 97 9.57 -17.47 -17.91
CA ARG A 97 9.05 -18.81 -17.59
C ARG A 97 8.33 -19.46 -18.76
N ARG A 98 7.55 -18.69 -19.54
CA ARG A 98 6.91 -19.19 -20.78
C ARG A 98 7.96 -19.64 -21.81
N ARG A 99 8.99 -18.83 -22.03
CA ARG A 99 10.09 -19.18 -22.94
C ARG A 99 10.83 -20.45 -22.49
N LEU A 100 11.13 -20.55 -21.20
CA LEU A 100 11.76 -21.76 -20.63
C LEU A 100 10.88 -23.00 -20.82
N ASN A 101 9.57 -22.89 -20.58
CA ASN A 101 8.63 -24.00 -20.80
C ASN A 101 8.51 -24.40 -22.27
N GLN A 102 8.70 -23.48 -23.22
CA GLN A 102 8.68 -23.77 -24.66
C GLN A 102 9.92 -24.54 -25.12
N ILE A 103 11.08 -24.31 -24.49
CA ILE A 103 12.34 -25.01 -24.83
C ILE A 103 12.57 -26.26 -23.98
N ALA A 104 11.92 -26.40 -22.81
CA ALA A 104 11.99 -27.58 -21.95
C ALA A 104 11.75 -28.93 -22.66
N PRO A 105 10.85 -29.05 -23.68
CA PRO A 105 10.68 -30.29 -24.45
C PRO A 105 11.91 -30.66 -25.26
N ALA A 106 12.68 -29.67 -25.75
CA ALA A 106 13.90 -29.90 -26.53
C ALA A 106 15.06 -30.44 -25.68
N TYR A 107 15.02 -30.19 -24.36
CA TYR A 107 16.01 -30.66 -23.38
C TYR A 107 15.57 -31.91 -22.61
N GLY A 108 14.52 -32.61 -23.07
CA GLY A 108 14.15 -33.93 -22.55
C GLY A 108 13.31 -33.94 -21.26
N HIS A 109 12.82 -32.79 -20.79
CA HIS A 109 11.92 -32.73 -19.63
C HIS A 109 10.46 -33.12 -19.93
N ALA A 110 10.14 -33.57 -21.14
CA ALA A 110 8.79 -33.92 -21.57
C ALA A 110 8.35 -35.38 -21.31
N ASN A 111 9.22 -36.28 -20.86
CA ASN A 111 8.85 -37.71 -20.72
C ASN A 111 8.75 -38.18 -19.26
N ALA A 112 7.66 -37.77 -18.61
CA ALA A 112 7.02 -38.59 -17.58
C ALA A 112 5.52 -38.71 -17.90
N ALA A 113 5.18 -39.19 -19.10
CA ALA A 113 3.81 -39.60 -19.40
C ALA A 113 3.49 -40.90 -18.63
N PRO A 114 2.30 -41.03 -18.02
CA PRO A 114 1.91 -42.26 -17.33
C PRO A 114 1.78 -43.39 -18.35
N ARG A 115 2.51 -44.48 -18.13
CA ARG A 115 2.41 -45.74 -18.90
C ARG A 115 0.94 -46.14 -19.01
N ARG A 116 0.36 -46.05 -20.22
CA ARG A 116 -0.88 -46.75 -20.55
C ARG A 116 -0.60 -48.25 -20.46
N GLN A 117 -1.20 -48.90 -19.47
CA GLN A 117 -1.25 -50.36 -19.39
C GLN A 117 -1.97 -50.87 -20.63
N LEU A 118 -1.25 -51.61 -21.47
CA LEU A 118 -1.82 -52.36 -22.57
C LEU A 118 -2.65 -53.51 -21.98
N SER A 119 -3.93 -53.51 -22.36
CA SER A 119 -4.88 -54.61 -22.20
C SER A 119 -4.25 -55.93 -22.61
N ALA A 120 -4.26 -56.91 -21.72
CA ALA A 120 -4.06 -58.31 -22.08
C ALA A 120 -5.19 -58.75 -23.03
N VAL A 121 -4.83 -59.44 -24.10
CA VAL A 121 -5.73 -60.12 -25.04
C VAL A 121 -5.20 -61.53 -25.23
N GLY A 122 -6.08 -62.52 -25.07
CA GLY A 122 -5.93 -63.89 -25.56
C GLY A 122 -5.44 -64.89 -24.56
#